data_AF-A0A925ZQU2-F1
#
_entry.id   AF-A0A925ZQU2-F1
#
_cell.length_a   1.000
_cell.length_b   1.000
_cell.length_c   1.000
_cell.angle_alpha   90.00
_cell.angle_beta   90.00
_cell.angle_gamma   90.00
#
_symmetry.space_group_name_H-M   'P 1'
#
loop_
_entity.id
_entity.type
_entity.pdbx_description
1 polymer ?
#
loop_
_entity_poly.entity_id
_entity_poly.type
_entity_poly.pdbx_seq_one_letter_code
_entity_poly.pdbx_strand_id
1 'polypeptide(L)'
;MARASDKRSEPGVQVRGDADPGAVAGDGSSPSELGIDEILDRLEGVVRDLEGGELPLERALERFELGVRLARKGGLLLDRVEQRVEMLLAERDEVVPFAPAGSDDEERP
;
A
#
# COMPACT_ATOMS: atom_id res chain seq x y z
N MET A 1 -53.09 11.01 -37.06
CA MET A 1 -53.03 12.32 -36.36
C MET A 1 -52.54 12.08 -34.95
N ALA A 2 -51.51 12.82 -34.55
CA ALA A 2 -50.66 12.55 -33.41
C ALA A 2 -51.11 13.26 -32.13
N ARG A 3 -51.01 12.57 -30.98
CA ARG A 3 -50.79 13.14 -29.63
C ARG A 3 -49.98 12.10 -28.85
N ALA A 4 -48.66 12.12 -29.00
CA ALA A 4 -47.73 12.83 -28.12
C ALA A 4 -47.77 12.26 -26.68
N SER A 5 -46.94 11.23 -26.47
CA SER A 5 -46.59 10.69 -25.16
C SER A 5 -45.87 11.77 -24.35
N ASP A 6 -46.52 12.27 -23.32
CA ASP A 6 -45.94 13.21 -22.38
C ASP A 6 -44.94 12.47 -21.48
N LYS A 7 -43.67 12.66 -21.81
CA LYS A 7 -42.49 12.07 -21.19
C LYS A 7 -42.27 12.82 -19.88
N ARG A 8 -42.81 12.31 -18.77
CA ARG A 8 -42.59 12.89 -17.43
C ARG A 8 -41.09 12.86 -17.13
N SER A 9 -40.50 14.03 -17.29
CA SER A 9 -39.09 14.33 -17.13
C SER A 9 -38.75 14.32 -15.64
N GLU A 10 -37.97 13.33 -15.20
CA GLU A 10 -37.36 13.34 -13.87
C GLU A 10 -36.25 14.41 -13.84
N PRO A 11 -36.17 15.25 -12.80
CA PRO A 11 -35.10 16.23 -12.68
C PRO A 11 -33.82 15.51 -12.25
N GLY A 12 -32.79 15.59 -13.10
CA GLY A 12 -31.46 15.08 -12.79
C GLY A 12 -30.89 15.75 -11.54
N VAL A 13 -30.77 14.99 -10.46
CA VAL A 13 -29.92 15.33 -9.32
C VAL A 13 -28.48 15.17 -9.79
N GLN A 14 -27.86 16.30 -10.17
CA GLN A 14 -26.42 16.39 -10.32
C GLN A 14 -25.82 16.41 -8.92
N VAL A 15 -25.40 15.24 -8.41
CA VAL A 15 -24.52 15.17 -7.25
C VAL A 15 -23.19 15.73 -7.71
N ARG A 16 -22.93 16.98 -7.32
CA ARG A 16 -21.63 17.65 -7.51
C ARG A 16 -20.56 16.79 -6.85
N GLY A 17 -19.44 16.69 -7.55
CA GLY A 17 -18.36 15.81 -7.19
C GLY A 17 -17.66 16.24 -5.91
N ASP A 18 -17.48 15.25 -5.06
CA ASP A 18 -16.35 15.16 -4.14
C ASP A 18 -15.56 13.92 -4.59
N ALA A 19 -14.92 14.05 -5.75
CA ALA A 19 -13.79 13.19 -6.08
C ALA A 19 -12.70 13.57 -5.09
N ASP A 20 -12.48 12.73 -4.08
CA ASP A 20 -11.33 12.82 -3.20
C ASP A 20 -10.09 12.39 -4.01
N PRO A 21 -9.23 13.30 -4.52
CA PRO A 21 -8.01 12.90 -5.16
C PRO A 21 -6.96 12.90 -4.05
N GLY A 22 -7.01 11.87 -3.20
CA GLY A 22 -5.96 11.53 -2.25
C GLY A 22 -4.68 11.05 -2.96
N ALA A 23 -4.28 11.73 -4.03
CA ALA A 23 -2.95 11.65 -4.60
C ALA A 23 -2.03 12.42 -3.66
N VAL A 24 -1.58 11.75 -2.59
CA VAL A 24 -0.42 12.20 -1.84
C VAL A 24 0.74 12.30 -2.82
N ALA A 25 1.22 13.53 -2.95
CA ALA A 25 2.27 13.92 -3.87
C ALA A 25 3.50 13.04 -3.65
N GLY A 26 3.99 12.46 -4.74
CA GLY A 26 5.25 11.72 -4.76
C GLY A 26 6.39 12.61 -4.30
N ASP A 27 6.98 12.24 -3.17
CA ASP A 27 8.31 12.67 -2.77
C ASP A 27 9.34 11.99 -3.68
N GLY A 28 9.98 12.78 -4.55
CA GLY A 28 11.44 12.86 -4.66
C GLY A 28 12.31 11.64 -4.95
N SER A 29 11.79 10.42 -5.06
CA SER A 29 12.61 9.24 -5.31
C SER A 29 12.58 8.85 -6.79
N SER A 30 13.77 8.74 -7.35
CA SER A 30 14.12 8.28 -8.69
C SER A 30 13.12 7.26 -9.28
N PRO A 31 12.91 7.22 -10.62
CA PRO A 31 11.93 6.36 -11.31
C PRO A 31 12.23 4.84 -11.25
N SER A 32 12.93 4.37 -10.23
CA SER A 32 13.49 3.02 -10.11
C SER A 32 13.32 2.36 -8.74
N GLU A 33 12.79 3.02 -7.72
CA GLU A 33 12.48 2.40 -6.41
C GLU A 33 10.96 2.31 -6.20
N LEU A 34 10.45 1.09 -5.94
CA LEU A 34 9.05 0.86 -5.60
C LEU A 34 8.75 1.47 -4.23
N GLY A 35 7.63 2.18 -4.09
CA GLY A 35 7.13 2.62 -2.78
C GLY A 35 6.62 1.45 -1.94
N ILE A 36 6.48 1.64 -0.62
CA ILE A 36 6.00 0.58 0.28
C ILE A 36 4.59 0.10 -0.12
N ASP A 37 3.70 1.03 -0.46
CA ASP A 37 2.33 0.71 -0.88
C ASP A 37 2.32 -0.16 -2.14
N GLU A 38 3.19 0.16 -3.11
CA GLU A 38 3.30 -0.62 -4.34
C GLU A 38 3.91 -2.01 -4.11
N ILE A 39 4.83 -2.14 -3.15
CA ILE A 39 5.37 -3.45 -2.75
C ILE A 39 4.28 -4.30 -2.12
N LEU A 40 3.44 -3.71 -1.26
CA LEU A 40 2.33 -4.40 -0.60
C LEU A 40 1.27 -4.82 -1.62
N ASP A 41 0.83 -3.93 -2.50
CA ASP A 41 -0.15 -4.24 -3.56
C ASP A 41 0.31 -5.42 -4.44
N ARG A 42 1.59 -5.41 -4.83
CA ARG A 42 2.18 -6.49 -5.64
C ARG A 42 2.27 -7.80 -4.84
N LEU A 43 2.60 -7.73 -3.55
CA LEU A 43 2.70 -8.91 -2.69
C LEU A 43 1.32 -9.54 -2.46
N GLU A 44 0.28 -8.74 -2.23
CA GLU A 44 -1.10 -9.21 -2.14
C GLU A 44 -1.55 -9.93 -3.42
N GLY A 45 -1.19 -9.40 -4.58
CA GLY A 45 -1.44 -10.07 -5.87
C GLY A 45 -0.74 -11.42 -5.97
N VAL A 46 0.50 -11.53 -5.49
CA VAL A 46 1.22 -12.81 -5.43
C VAL A 46 0.52 -13.80 -4.50
N VAL A 47 0.12 -13.37 -3.30
CA VAL A 47 -0.58 -14.24 -2.34
C VAL A 47 -1.89 -14.74 -2.93
N ARG A 48 -2.70 -13.85 -3.50
CA ARG A 48 -3.98 -14.19 -4.13
C ARG A 48 -3.83 -15.24 -5.22
N ASP A 49 -2.80 -15.10 -6.05
CA ASP A 49 -2.55 -16.03 -7.15
C ASP A 49 -2.09 -17.41 -6.63
N LEU A 50 -1.35 -17.46 -5.52
CA LEU A 50 -0.92 -18.69 -4.86
C LEU A 50 -2.07 -19.39 -4.11
N GLU A 51 -2.92 -18.62 -3.43
CA GLU A 51 -4.10 -19.13 -2.70
C GLU A 51 -5.17 -19.70 -3.64
N GLY A 52 -5.24 -19.20 -4.87
CA GLY A 52 -6.16 -19.70 -5.89
C GLY A 52 -5.93 -21.17 -6.26
N GLY A 53 -4.72 -21.71 -6.08
CA GLY A 53 -4.43 -23.15 -6.25
C GLY A 53 -4.50 -23.69 -7.70
N GLU A 54 -4.87 -22.87 -8.68
CA GLU A 54 -5.00 -23.27 -10.09
C GLU A 54 -3.69 -23.14 -10.90
N LEU A 55 -2.62 -22.62 -10.28
CA LEU A 55 -1.35 -22.42 -10.96
C LEU A 55 -0.58 -23.74 -11.14
N PRO A 56 -0.04 -24.01 -12.34
CA PRO A 56 0.98 -25.05 -12.51
C PRO A 56 2.17 -24.82 -11.57
N LEU A 57 2.81 -25.90 -11.13
CA LEU A 57 3.89 -25.85 -10.13
C LEU A 57 4.99 -24.86 -10.50
N GLU A 58 5.45 -24.84 -11.75
CA GLU A 58 6.48 -23.93 -12.22
C GLU A 58 6.05 -22.46 -12.05
N ARG A 59 4.78 -22.15 -12.33
CA ARG A 59 4.23 -20.80 -12.15
C ARG A 59 4.07 -20.45 -10.68
N ALA A 60 3.65 -21.41 -9.85
CA ALA A 60 3.57 -21.20 -8.40
C ALA A 60 4.95 -20.89 -7.82
N LEU A 61 6.01 -21.57 -8.27
CA LEU A 61 7.39 -21.28 -7.86
C LEU A 61 7.84 -19.89 -8.31
N GLU A 62 7.59 -19.49 -9.56
CA GLU A 62 7.87 -18.13 -10.04
C GLU A 62 7.17 -17.06 -9.20
N ARG A 63 5.90 -17.28 -8.83
CA ARG A 63 5.15 -16.37 -7.96
C ARG A 63 5.73 -16.31 -6.56
N PHE A 64 6.07 -17.46 -5.97
CA PHE A 64 6.69 -17.52 -4.65
C PHE A 64 8.02 -16.76 -4.61
N GLU A 65 8.90 -16.98 -5.58
CA GLU A 65 10.17 -16.26 -5.70
C GLU A 65 9.98 -14.75 -5.84
N LEU A 66 8.97 -14.31 -6.59
CA LEU A 66 8.59 -12.91 -6.66
C LEU A 66 8.13 -12.39 -5.29
N GLY A 67 7.27 -13.11 -4.59
CA GLY A 67 6.80 -12.77 -3.24
C GLY A 67 7.96 -12.59 -2.25
N VAL A 68 8.91 -13.54 -2.22
CA VAL A 68 10.11 -13.45 -1.38
C VAL A 68 10.94 -12.21 -1.70
N ARG A 69 11.11 -11.88 -2.99
CA ARG A 69 11.84 -10.67 -3.39
C ARG A 69 11.12 -9.39 -2.97
N LEU A 70 9.79 -9.33 -3.09
CA LEU A 70 8.98 -8.19 -2.66
C LEU A 70 9.07 -7.99 -1.15
N ALA A 71 8.90 -9.06 -0.35
CA ALA A 71 9.00 -9.00 1.10
C ALA A 71 10.37 -8.49 1.57
N ARG A 72 11.47 -8.98 0.96
CA ARG A 72 12.83 -8.49 1.24
C ARG A 72 13.00 -7.01 0.91
N LYS A 73 12.45 -6.55 -0.21
CA LYS A 73 12.49 -5.12 -0.59
C LYS A 73 11.72 -4.26 0.41
N GLY A 74 10.54 -4.71 0.84
CA GLY A 74 9.74 -4.03 1.86
C GLY A 74 10.52 -3.87 3.16
N GLY A 75 11.14 -4.95 3.66
CA GLY A 75 12.00 -4.90 4.85
C GLY A 75 13.13 -3.86 4.72
N LEU A 76 13.90 -3.92 3.63
CA LEU A 76 14.99 -2.96 3.40
C LEU A 76 14.52 -1.50 3.32
N LEU A 77 13.32 -1.26 2.80
CA LEU A 77 12.74 0.07 2.74
C LEU A 77 12.36 0.56 4.14
N LEU A 78 11.75 -0.31 4.96
CA LEU A 78 11.43 0.00 6.36
C LEU A 78 12.69 0.26 7.18
N ASP A 79 13.73 -0.55 7.03
CA ASP A 79 15.03 -0.35 7.71
C ASP A 79 15.62 1.03 7.38
N ARG A 80 15.54 1.45 6.10
CA ARG A 80 16.01 2.77 5.66
C ARG A 80 15.20 3.90 6.29
N VAL A 81 13.88 3.72 6.39
CA VAL A 81 12.98 4.71 7.02
C VAL A 81 13.27 4.81 8.51
N GLU A 82 13.41 3.69 9.22
CA GLU A 82 13.75 3.63 10.64
C GLU A 82 15.07 4.35 10.92
N GLN A 83 16.14 4.04 10.17
CA GLN A 83 17.42 4.72 10.29
C GLN A 83 17.29 6.23 10.07
N ARG A 84 16.45 6.66 9.12
CA ARG A 84 16.22 8.08 8.87
C ARG A 84 15.50 8.76 10.03
N VAL A 85 14.51 8.09 10.63
CA VAL A 85 13.81 8.59 11.82
C VAL A 85 14.75 8.71 13.01
N GLU A 86 15.58 7.71 13.27
CA GLU A 86 16.57 7.73 14.35
C GLU A 86 17.55 8.91 14.22
N MET A 87 18.07 9.17 13.02
CA MET A 87 18.94 10.33 12.77
C MET A 87 18.23 11.65 13.08
N LEU A 88 16.97 11.81 12.67
CA LEU A 88 16.19 13.01 12.92
C LEU A 88 15.87 13.23 14.41
N LEU A 89 15.70 12.14 15.18
CA LEU A 89 15.50 12.21 16.63
C LEU A 89 16.80 12.54 17.36
N ALA A 90 17.92 11.96 16.93
CA ALA A 90 19.25 12.23 17.51
C ALA A 90 19.67 13.70 17.35
N GLU A 91 19.24 14.39 16.29
CA GLU A 91 19.46 15.82 16.10
C GLU A 91 18.67 16.72 17.09
N ARG A 92 17.69 16.17 17.82
CA ARG A 92 16.83 16.91 18.78
C ARG A 92 17.19 16.68 20.27
N ASP A 93 18.35 16.13 20.59
CA ASP A 93 18.83 15.85 21.97
C ASP A 93 17.95 14.89 22.80
N GLU A 94 16.98 14.20 22.19
CA GLU A 94 16.14 13.17 22.81
C GLU A 94 16.30 11.85 22.01
N VAL A 95 17.20 10.98 22.46
CA VAL A 95 17.35 9.64 21.87
C VAL A 95 16.35 8.70 22.55
N VAL A 96 15.21 8.49 21.91
CA VAL A 96 14.33 7.36 22.23
C VAL A 96 14.44 6.38 21.06
N PRO A 97 15.02 5.17 21.26
CA PRO A 97 15.08 4.14 20.22
C PRO A 97 13.69 3.82 19.68
N PHE A 98 13.57 3.64 18.37
CA PHE A 98 12.31 3.18 17.79
C PHE A 98 12.12 1.70 18.16
N ALA A 99 11.18 1.44 19.07
CA ALA A 99 10.83 0.08 19.47
C ALA A 99 9.72 -0.45 18.55
N PRO A 100 9.86 -1.65 17.94
CA PRO A 100 8.78 -2.24 17.18
C PRO A 100 7.58 -2.50 18.09
N ALA A 101 6.36 -2.27 17.58
CA ALA A 101 5.12 -2.52 18.32
C ALA A 101 5.02 -4.01 18.71
N GLY A 102 5.46 -4.35 19.93
CA GLY A 102 5.53 -5.73 20.42
C GLY A 102 6.69 -6.03 21.40
N SER A 103 7.65 -5.13 21.58
CA SER A 103 8.74 -5.32 22.56
C SER A 103 8.42 -4.85 23.99
N ASP A 104 7.20 -4.37 24.26
CA ASP A 104 6.80 -3.86 25.59
C ASP A 104 6.21 -4.93 26.54
N ASP A 105 6.12 -6.20 26.11
CA ASP A 105 5.43 -7.26 26.87
C ASP A 105 6.33 -8.09 27.83
N GLU A 106 7.64 -7.85 27.91
CA GLU A 106 8.55 -8.69 28.72
C GLU A 106 8.98 -8.13 30.09
N GLU A 107 8.36 -7.06 30.60
CA GLU A 107 8.64 -6.62 31.97
C GLU A 107 7.38 -6.22 32.76
N ARG A 108 6.75 -7.23 33.39
CA ARG A 108 5.99 -7.11 34.66
C ARG A 108 5.53 -8.50 35.14
N PRO A 109 5.58 -8.83 36.45
CA PRO A 109 6.40 -8.34 37.57
C PRO A 109 7.47 -9.34 38.06
#